data_AF-A0A7S1DC19-F1
#
_entry.id   AF-A0A7S1DC19-F1
#
_cell.length_a   1.000
_cell.length_b   1.000
_cell.length_c   1.000
_cell.angle_alpha   90.00
_cell.angle_beta   90.00
_cell.angle_gamma   90.00
#
_symmetry.space_group_name_H-M   'P 1'
#
loop_
_entity.id
_entity.type
_entity.pdbx_description
1 polymer ?
#
loop_
_entity_poly.entity_id
_entity_poly.type
_entity_poly.pdbx_seq_one_letter_code
_entity_poly.pdbx_strand_id
1 'polypeptide(L)'
;MRSMLKRQLARKVFPVHRLDHRTSGAILFAFDSETAGKLHTALADGRKDYIAIVRGEWKYDEDTVVIDQPLKVDEVLKDAVTKFTRLASSTTSELPFSILRCQPETGRTHQIRRHAYHLGHPIIGDSQHGDSKVNRSWRTQRGMNRLGLHCLSIQLKGMESQCLAPLSPELQNVLSETGEVWDQAIEREPRLLLDPVDDRGGTFGRNYRARKSSA
;
A
#
# COMPACT_ATOMS: atom_id res chain seq x y z
N MET A 1 -10.76 -9.75 -10.18
CA MET A 1 -11.14 -8.41 -9.68
C MET A 1 -12.11 -7.67 -10.60
N ARG A 2 -11.76 -7.30 -11.84
CA ARG A 2 -12.68 -6.59 -12.76
C ARG A 2 -14.00 -7.33 -13.02
N SER A 3 -13.93 -8.64 -13.24
CA SER A 3 -15.10 -9.52 -13.40
C SER A 3 -15.94 -9.66 -12.12
N MET A 4 -15.30 -9.59 -10.95
CA MET A 4 -15.99 -9.60 -9.65
C MET A 4 -16.75 -8.28 -9.42
N LEU A 5 -16.09 -7.14 -9.61
CA LEU A 5 -16.70 -5.82 -9.45
C LEU A 5 -17.83 -5.57 -10.46
N LYS A 6 -17.66 -6.02 -11.72
CA LYS A 6 -18.74 -5.95 -12.71
C LYS A 6 -19.99 -6.71 -12.25
N ARG A 7 -19.80 -7.87 -11.60
CA ARG A 7 -20.91 -8.66 -11.04
C ARG A 7 -21.53 -7.98 -9.82
N GLN A 8 -20.72 -7.48 -8.89
CA GLN A 8 -21.19 -6.81 -7.67
C GLN A 8 -21.93 -5.49 -7.96
N LEU A 9 -21.42 -4.69 -8.90
CA LEU A 9 -21.97 -3.37 -9.21
C LEU A 9 -22.98 -3.40 -10.36
N ALA A 10 -23.20 -4.56 -10.98
CA ALA A 10 -23.99 -4.74 -12.20
C ALA A 10 -23.64 -3.74 -13.34
N ARG A 11 -22.43 -3.17 -13.33
CA ARG A 11 -22.00 -2.10 -14.24
C ARG A 11 -20.58 -2.35 -14.74
N LYS A 12 -20.31 -1.95 -15.97
CA LYS A 12 -18.95 -1.97 -16.52
C LYS A 12 -18.08 -1.00 -15.72
N VAL A 13 -16.88 -1.46 -15.36
CA VAL A 13 -15.87 -0.65 -14.68
C VAL A 13 -14.57 -0.61 -15.49
N PHE A 14 -13.87 0.51 -15.34
CA PHE A 14 -12.62 0.84 -16.01
C PHE A 14 -11.55 1.11 -14.93
N PRO A 15 -10.48 0.30 -14.85
CA PRO A 15 -9.43 0.53 -13.87
C PRO A 15 -8.69 1.84 -14.18
N VAL A 16 -8.47 2.66 -13.16
CA VAL A 16 -7.68 3.91 -13.25
C VAL A 16 -6.18 3.61 -13.15
N HIS A 17 -5.82 2.66 -12.29
CA HIS A 17 -4.47 2.15 -12.15
C HIS A 17 -4.50 0.68 -11.76
N ARG A 18 -3.31 0.10 -11.58
CA ARG A 18 -3.11 -1.27 -11.10
C ARG A 18 -2.32 -1.26 -9.80
N LEU A 19 -2.48 -2.33 -9.02
CA LEU A 19 -1.53 -2.74 -8.01
C LEU A 19 -0.76 -3.95 -8.52
N ASP A 20 0.44 -4.14 -7.98
CA ASP A 20 1.21 -5.35 -8.22
C ASP A 20 0.47 -6.58 -7.70
N HIS A 21 0.73 -7.73 -8.31
CA HIS A 21 0.18 -8.98 -7.85
C HIS A 21 0.53 -9.21 -6.36
N ARG A 22 -0.47 -9.57 -5.54
CA ARG A 22 -0.41 -9.75 -4.07
C ARG A 22 -0.26 -8.49 -3.22
N THR A 23 -0.16 -7.30 -3.82
CA THR A 23 -0.32 -6.04 -3.07
C THR A 23 -1.80 -5.84 -2.76
N SER A 24 -2.13 -5.50 -1.51
CA SER A 24 -3.51 -5.13 -1.12
C SER A 24 -3.70 -3.63 -1.07
N GLY A 25 -4.93 -3.18 -0.85
CA GLY A 25 -5.24 -1.78 -0.57
C GLY A 25 -6.03 -1.11 -1.66
N ALA A 26 -5.96 0.22 -1.69
CA ALA A 26 -6.80 1.06 -2.53
C ALA A 26 -6.54 0.83 -4.02
N ILE A 27 -7.64 0.67 -4.78
CA ILE A 27 -7.63 0.64 -6.24
C ILE A 27 -8.78 1.48 -6.75
N LEU A 28 -8.48 2.43 -7.63
CA LEU A 28 -9.49 3.29 -8.23
C LEU A 28 -10.07 2.68 -9.52
N PHE A 29 -11.39 2.75 -9.63
CA PHE A 29 -12.15 2.39 -10.82
C PHE A 29 -13.08 3.54 -11.19
N ALA A 30 -13.31 3.73 -12.49
CA ALA A 30 -14.34 4.60 -13.03
C ALA A 30 -15.43 3.79 -13.72
N PHE A 31 -16.59 4.42 -13.96
CA PHE A 31 -17.71 3.80 -14.65
C PHE A 31 -17.71 4.01 -16.16
N ASP A 32 -16.80 4.84 -16.67
CA ASP A 32 -16.58 5.12 -18.08
C ASP A 32 -15.08 5.36 -18.33
N SER A 33 -14.67 5.23 -19.59
CA SER A 33 -13.25 5.34 -19.98
C SER A 33 -12.72 6.77 -19.94
N GLU A 34 -13.58 7.76 -20.15
CA GLU A 34 -13.17 9.18 -20.17
C GLU A 34 -12.77 9.62 -18.76
N THR A 35 -13.63 9.34 -17.78
CA THR A 35 -13.36 9.56 -16.35
C THR A 35 -12.14 8.74 -15.92
N ALA A 36 -12.00 7.48 -16.37
CA ALA A 36 -10.81 6.68 -16.05
C ALA A 36 -9.51 7.37 -16.51
N GLY A 37 -9.52 7.93 -17.73
CA GLY A 37 -8.38 8.69 -18.27
C GLY A 37 -8.08 9.95 -17.47
N LYS A 38 -9.09 10.75 -17.13
CA LYS A 38 -8.94 11.96 -16.30
C LYS A 38 -8.35 11.63 -14.93
N LEU A 39 -8.87 10.60 -14.26
CA LEU A 39 -8.36 10.15 -12.95
C LEU A 39 -6.96 9.56 -13.06
N HIS A 40 -6.63 8.89 -14.17
CA HIS A 40 -5.28 8.35 -14.40
C HIS A 40 -4.25 9.49 -14.48
N THR A 41 -4.55 10.55 -15.24
CA THR A 41 -3.71 11.74 -15.32
C THR A 41 -3.59 12.43 -13.97
N ALA A 42 -4.69 12.61 -13.23
CA ALA A 42 -4.66 13.22 -11.90
C ALA A 42 -3.88 12.39 -10.86
N LEU A 43 -3.83 11.07 -11.04
CA LEU A 43 -3.06 10.16 -10.18
C LEU A 43 -1.56 10.17 -10.48
N ALA A 44 -1.15 10.53 -11.70
CA ALA A 44 0.27 10.59 -12.08
C ALA A 44 1.04 11.57 -11.19
N ASP A 45 0.42 12.70 -10.86
CA ASP A 45 0.94 13.71 -9.92
C ASP A 45 0.26 13.62 -8.54
N GLY A 46 -0.47 12.53 -8.29
CA GLY A 46 -1.16 12.29 -7.03
C GLY A 46 -0.22 11.72 -5.96
N ARG A 47 -0.74 11.56 -4.75
CA ARG A 47 -0.03 10.92 -3.64
C ARG A 47 -0.57 9.51 -3.41
N LYS A 48 0.34 8.56 -3.19
CA LYS A 48 -0.01 7.20 -2.76
C LYS A 48 0.80 6.87 -1.51
N ASP A 49 0.11 6.51 -0.44
CA ASP A 49 0.76 6.02 0.77
C ASP A 49 0.65 4.51 0.83
N TYR A 50 1.79 3.85 0.89
CA TYR A 50 1.89 2.41 1.11
C TYR A 50 2.44 2.12 2.49
N ILE A 51 2.06 0.97 3.03
CA ILE A 51 2.63 0.38 4.23
C ILE A 51 3.38 -0.87 3.81
N ALA A 52 4.66 -0.94 4.18
CA ALA A 52 5.53 -2.07 3.91
C ALA A 52 6.08 -2.66 5.22
N ILE A 53 6.04 -3.98 5.32
CA ILE A 53 6.75 -4.73 6.35
C ILE A 53 8.04 -5.24 5.72
N VAL A 54 9.18 -4.71 6.17
CA VAL A 54 10.50 -5.01 5.61
C VAL A 54 11.36 -5.81 6.56
N ARG A 55 12.27 -6.59 6.01
CA ARG A 55 13.25 -7.38 6.76
C ARG A 55 14.25 -6.48 7.49
N GLY A 56 14.50 -6.80 8.74
CA GLY A 56 15.51 -6.17 9.58
C GLY A 56 15.07 -4.84 10.19
N GLU A 57 15.87 -4.38 11.14
CA GLU A 57 15.82 -3.01 11.64
C GLU A 57 16.18 -2.02 10.53
N TRP A 58 15.44 -0.93 10.42
CA TRP A 58 15.74 0.16 9.49
C TRP A 58 16.85 1.04 10.08
N LYS A 59 18.09 0.78 9.68
CA LYS A 59 19.32 1.32 10.31
C LYS A 59 19.77 2.68 9.82
N TYR A 60 18.88 3.45 9.21
CA TYR A 60 19.19 4.81 8.79
C TYR A 60 18.97 5.76 9.96
N ASP A 61 19.93 6.66 10.20
CA ASP A 61 19.87 7.65 11.29
C ASP A 61 18.62 8.55 11.16
N GLU A 62 18.28 8.88 9.91
CA GLU A 62 17.04 9.56 9.59
C GLU A 62 15.88 8.59 9.51
N ASP A 63 14.76 8.95 10.14
CA ASP A 63 13.51 8.23 10.01
C ASP A 63 13.01 8.20 8.55
N THR A 64 13.44 9.16 7.73
CA THR A 64 13.04 9.26 6.33
C THR A 64 14.23 9.13 5.41
N VAL A 65 14.12 8.25 4.41
CA VAL A 65 15.13 8.07 3.37
C VAL A 65 14.47 8.22 2.01
N VAL A 66 15.09 9.01 1.14
CA VAL A 66 14.70 9.12 -0.27
C VAL A 66 15.73 8.36 -1.10
N ILE A 67 15.25 7.39 -1.87
CA ILE A 67 16.05 6.69 -2.87
C ILE A 67 15.63 7.17 -4.25
N ASP A 68 16.55 7.84 -4.93
CA ASP A 68 16.48 8.20 -6.35
C ASP A 68 17.41 7.27 -7.12
N GLN A 69 16.93 6.05 -7.37
CA GLN A 69 17.69 5.04 -8.11
C GLN A 69 16.86 4.55 -9.29
N PRO A 70 17.32 4.82 -10.54
CA PRO A 70 16.64 4.35 -11.74
C PRO A 70 16.44 2.84 -11.75
N LEU A 71 15.31 2.41 -12.27
CA LEU A 71 14.94 1.00 -12.37
C LEU A 71 14.87 0.58 -13.84
N LYS A 72 15.49 -0.56 -14.14
CA LYS A 72 15.39 -1.20 -15.46
C LYS A 72 13.95 -1.65 -15.73
N VAL A 73 13.34 -1.16 -16.79
CA VAL A 73 11.98 -1.48 -17.28
C VAL A 73 12.09 -1.68 -18.79
N ASP A 74 11.77 -2.89 -19.26
CA ASP A 74 11.88 -3.27 -20.69
C ASP A 74 13.26 -2.94 -21.28
N GLU A 75 14.31 -3.40 -20.59
CA GLU A 75 15.72 -3.16 -20.93
C GLU A 75 16.23 -1.71 -20.82
N VAL A 76 15.36 -0.74 -20.49
CA VAL A 76 15.72 0.68 -20.37
C VAL A 76 15.70 1.13 -18.91
N LEU A 77 16.71 1.88 -18.47
CA LEU A 77 16.68 2.54 -17.16
C LEU A 77 15.69 3.69 -17.19
N LYS A 78 14.77 3.70 -16.23
CA LYS A 78 13.79 4.78 -16.05
C LYS A 78 13.91 5.33 -14.63
N ASP A 79 13.85 6.64 -14.51
CA ASP A 79 13.89 7.32 -13.22
C ASP A 79 12.82 6.78 -12.29
N ALA A 80 13.24 6.58 -11.05
CA ALA A 80 12.40 6.05 -10.00
C ALA A 80 12.80 6.63 -8.66
N VAL A 81 11.86 7.33 -8.02
CA VAL A 81 12.05 7.94 -6.70
C VAL A 81 11.02 7.39 -5.73
N THR A 82 11.48 6.92 -4.58
CA THR A 82 10.61 6.50 -3.47
C THR A 82 11.09 7.09 -2.17
N LYS A 83 10.17 7.69 -1.42
CA LYS A 83 10.40 8.11 -0.04
C LYS A 83 9.92 7.02 0.92
N PHE A 84 10.79 6.57 1.80
CA PHE A 84 10.48 5.65 2.90
C PHE A 84 10.53 6.43 4.21
N THR A 85 9.51 6.27 5.06
CA THR A 85 9.49 6.80 6.43
C THR A 85 9.26 5.65 7.41
N ARG A 86 10.18 5.49 8.36
CA ARG A 86 10.08 4.51 9.44
C ARG A 86 8.95 4.86 10.39
N LEU A 87 8.03 3.91 10.56
CA LEU A 87 6.96 3.99 11.56
C LEU A 87 7.39 3.28 12.85
N ALA A 88 7.97 2.09 12.74
CA ALA A 88 8.50 1.35 13.88
C ALA A 88 9.51 0.28 13.42
N SER A 89 10.36 -0.17 14.33
CA SER A 89 11.32 -1.26 14.10
C SER A 89 11.37 -2.21 15.28
N SER A 90 11.43 -3.51 14.99
CA SER A 90 11.73 -4.55 15.96
C SER A 90 13.21 -4.93 15.87
N THR A 91 13.95 -4.68 16.94
CA THR A 91 15.40 -4.95 17.02
C THR A 91 15.73 -6.17 17.89
N THR A 92 14.82 -6.56 18.79
CA THR A 92 15.01 -7.62 19.79
C THR A 92 14.39 -8.96 19.39
N SER A 93 13.73 -9.03 18.23
CA SER A 93 13.11 -10.28 17.75
C SER A 93 14.12 -11.20 17.07
N GLU A 94 13.93 -12.52 17.20
CA GLU A 94 14.61 -13.52 16.35
C GLU A 94 14.36 -13.28 14.85
N LEU A 95 13.29 -12.55 14.51
CA LEU A 95 12.95 -12.11 13.17
C LEU A 95 12.83 -10.58 13.14
N PRO A 96 13.95 -9.83 13.13
CA PRO A 96 13.91 -8.37 13.12
C PRO A 96 13.24 -7.85 11.86
N PHE A 97 12.49 -6.77 11.99
CA PHE A 97 11.70 -6.18 10.91
C PHE A 97 11.39 -4.71 11.18
N SER A 98 10.91 -4.00 10.16
CA SER A 98 10.43 -2.63 10.29
C SER A 98 9.13 -2.41 9.53
N ILE A 99 8.32 -1.49 10.03
CA ILE A 99 7.10 -1.02 9.38
C ILE A 99 7.42 0.35 8.78
N LEU A 100 7.24 0.47 7.46
CA LEU A 100 7.55 1.69 6.73
C LEU A 100 6.31 2.23 6.04
N ARG A 101 6.15 3.56 6.07
CA ARG A 101 5.33 4.27 5.09
C ARG A 101 6.18 4.52 3.84
N CYS A 102 5.67 4.13 2.67
CA CYS A 102 6.37 4.27 1.39
C CYS A 102 5.56 5.16 0.46
N GLN A 103 6.21 6.14 -0.16
CA GLN A 103 5.59 7.14 -1.03
C GLN A 103 6.37 7.17 -2.35
N PRO A 104 5.96 6.36 -3.35
CA PRO A 104 6.62 6.37 -4.66
C PRO A 104 6.15 7.60 -5.45
N GLU A 105 7.09 8.47 -5.83
CA GLU A 105 6.81 9.65 -6.66
C GLU A 105 6.60 9.25 -8.13
N THR A 106 7.22 8.14 -8.53
CA THR A 106 7.03 7.52 -9.84
C THR A 106 6.22 6.21 -9.72
N GLY A 107 5.86 5.61 -10.86
CA GLY A 107 5.00 4.41 -10.91
C GLY A 107 5.63 3.21 -11.61
N ARG A 108 6.92 2.92 -11.40
CA ARG A 108 7.60 1.82 -12.10
C ARG A 108 7.19 0.45 -11.53
N THR A 109 7.25 -0.59 -12.36
CA THR A 109 6.93 -1.97 -11.96
C THR A 109 7.75 -2.41 -10.76
N HIS A 110 7.08 -2.89 -9.72
CA HIS A 110 7.70 -3.36 -8.46
C HIS A 110 8.59 -2.31 -7.79
N GLN A 111 8.37 -1.01 -8.02
CA GLN A 111 9.29 0.05 -7.59
C GLN A 111 9.63 -0.01 -6.10
N ILE A 112 8.62 0.05 -5.23
CA ILE A 112 8.82 0.02 -3.76
C ILE A 112 9.58 -1.25 -3.36
N ARG A 113 9.20 -2.40 -3.93
CA ARG A 113 9.81 -3.71 -3.64
C ARG A 113 11.30 -3.73 -4.00
N ARG A 114 11.63 -3.24 -5.20
CA ARG A 114 13.01 -3.18 -5.71
C ARG A 114 13.84 -2.17 -4.96
N HIS A 115 13.30 -1.00 -4.65
CA HIS A 115 14.00 0.02 -3.87
C HIS A 115 14.25 -0.44 -2.43
N ALA A 116 13.26 -1.04 -1.77
CA ALA A 116 13.45 -1.62 -0.44
C ALA A 116 14.54 -2.71 -0.44
N TYR A 117 14.58 -3.55 -1.48
CA TYR A 117 15.68 -4.51 -1.68
C TYR A 117 17.04 -3.84 -1.86
N HIS A 118 17.14 -2.79 -2.70
CA HIS A 118 18.40 -2.04 -2.90
C HIS A 118 18.91 -1.41 -1.60
N LEU A 119 18.00 -0.92 -0.75
CA LEU A 119 18.33 -0.39 0.57
C LEU A 119 18.69 -1.46 1.61
N GLY A 120 18.71 -2.75 1.24
CA GLY A 120 19.04 -3.88 2.13
C GLY A 120 17.88 -4.40 2.96
N HIS A 121 16.68 -3.85 2.78
CA HIS A 121 15.47 -4.13 3.56
C HIS A 121 14.35 -4.68 2.66
N PRO A 122 14.50 -5.86 2.05
CA PRO A 122 13.46 -6.43 1.21
C PRO A 122 12.12 -6.57 1.95
N ILE A 123 11.03 -6.37 1.22
CA ILE A 123 9.67 -6.57 1.74
C ILE A 123 9.47 -8.05 2.06
N ILE A 124 8.93 -8.31 3.25
CA ILE A 124 8.65 -9.67 3.71
C ILE A 124 7.44 -10.22 2.94
N GLY A 125 7.54 -11.49 2.55
CA GLY A 125 6.57 -12.16 1.68
C GLY A 125 6.79 -11.91 0.19
N ASP A 126 7.80 -11.13 -0.20
CA ASP A 126 8.17 -10.93 -1.59
C ASP A 126 8.91 -12.16 -2.13
N SER A 127 8.32 -12.85 -3.11
CA SER A 127 8.89 -14.05 -3.71
C SER A 127 9.92 -13.79 -4.81
N GLN A 128 10.07 -12.54 -5.27
CA GLN A 128 10.95 -12.16 -6.38
C GLN A 128 12.15 -11.35 -5.94
N HIS A 129 11.94 -10.41 -5.01
CA HIS A 129 12.97 -9.51 -4.48
C HIS A 129 13.20 -9.72 -2.98
N GLY A 130 12.57 -10.72 -2.36
CA GLY A 130 12.65 -10.96 -0.92
C GLY A 130 13.66 -12.01 -0.51
N ASP A 131 13.70 -12.27 0.80
CA ASP A 131 14.51 -13.33 1.40
C ASP A 131 13.65 -14.57 1.67
N SER A 132 13.90 -15.65 0.93
CA SER A 132 13.14 -16.90 1.03
C SER A 132 13.18 -17.55 2.42
N LYS A 133 14.26 -17.38 3.18
CA LYS A 133 14.35 -17.93 4.55
C LYS A 133 13.48 -17.11 5.49
N VAL A 134 13.59 -15.78 5.44
CA VAL A 134 12.75 -14.88 6.25
C VAL A 134 11.27 -15.05 5.91
N ASN A 135 10.93 -15.15 4.62
CA ASN A 135 9.57 -15.39 4.17
C ASN A 135 9.00 -16.73 4.69
N ARG A 136 9.83 -17.76 4.82
CA ARG A 136 9.43 -19.04 5.40
C ARG A 136 9.18 -18.89 6.89
N SER A 137 10.11 -18.29 7.62
CA SER A 137 9.97 -18.07 9.06
C SER A 137 8.75 -17.22 9.41
N TRP A 138 8.50 -16.13 8.69
CA TRP A 138 7.31 -15.29 8.88
C TRP A 138 6.00 -16.03 8.61
N ARG A 139 6.00 -16.90 7.59
CA ARG A 139 4.84 -17.75 7.31
C ARG A 139 4.58 -18.76 8.42
N THR A 140 5.62 -19.44 8.90
CA THR A 140 5.45 -20.51 9.90
C THR A 140 5.23 -19.97 11.32
N GLN A 141 5.85 -18.84 11.67
CA GLN A 141 5.81 -18.30 13.03
C GLN A 141 4.76 -17.20 13.23
N ARG A 142 4.43 -16.43 12.17
CA ARG A 142 3.47 -15.32 12.25
C ARG A 142 2.31 -15.44 11.27
N GLY A 143 2.19 -16.55 10.55
CA GLY A 143 1.05 -16.78 9.64
C GLY A 143 0.99 -15.87 8.40
N MET A 144 2.02 -15.05 8.13
CA MET A 144 1.97 -14.12 6.99
C MET A 144 2.25 -14.86 5.66
N ASN A 145 1.19 -15.08 4.87
CA ASN A 145 1.21 -15.87 3.65
C ASN A 145 1.28 -15.03 2.37
N ARG A 146 1.24 -13.72 2.52
CA ARG A 146 1.15 -12.72 1.46
C ARG A 146 2.35 -11.78 1.42
N LEU A 147 2.39 -10.92 0.40
CA LEU A 147 3.30 -9.79 0.36
C LEU A 147 2.91 -8.77 1.44
N GLY A 148 3.87 -8.39 2.28
CA GLY A 148 3.74 -7.34 3.30
C GLY A 148 3.75 -5.93 2.70
N LEU A 149 2.96 -5.69 1.66
CA LEU A 149 2.80 -4.39 1.00
C LEU A 149 1.32 -4.08 0.81
N HIS A 150 0.91 -2.90 1.26
CA HIS A 150 -0.48 -2.44 1.26
C HIS A 150 -0.58 -0.97 0.82
N CYS A 151 -1.43 -0.66 -0.15
CA CYS A 151 -1.76 0.71 -0.56
C CYS A 151 -2.81 1.28 0.40
N LEU A 152 -2.37 1.96 1.46
CA LEU A 152 -3.22 2.52 2.51
C LEU A 152 -4.08 3.67 1.99
N SER A 153 -3.50 4.56 1.17
CA SER A 153 -4.25 5.70 0.64
C SER A 153 -3.85 6.11 -0.77
N ILE A 154 -4.80 6.76 -1.44
CA ILE A 154 -4.62 7.43 -2.73
C ILE A 154 -5.25 8.80 -2.65
N GLN A 155 -4.50 9.84 -2.98
CA GLN A 155 -4.97 11.20 -3.16
C GLN A 155 -4.68 11.65 -4.58
N LEU A 156 -5.72 12.10 -5.28
CA LEU A 156 -5.58 12.61 -6.65
C LEU A 156 -5.18 14.09 -6.62
N LYS A 157 -4.36 14.53 -7.58
CA LYS A 157 -4.01 15.94 -7.72
C LYS A 157 -5.27 16.80 -7.89
N GLY A 158 -5.32 17.90 -7.16
CA GLY A 158 -6.46 18.84 -7.18
C GLY A 158 -7.69 18.34 -6.42
N MET A 159 -7.59 17.23 -5.68
CA MET A 159 -8.66 16.74 -4.81
C MET A 159 -8.20 16.76 -3.34
N GLU A 160 -8.97 17.46 -2.50
CA GLU A 160 -8.75 17.52 -1.05
C GLU A 160 -8.97 16.16 -0.38
N SER A 161 -9.89 15.35 -0.92
CA SER A 161 -10.22 14.04 -0.37
C SER A 161 -9.22 12.97 -0.80
N GLN A 162 -8.91 12.05 0.12
CA GLN A 162 -8.17 10.83 -0.16
C GLN A 162 -9.08 9.60 -0.05
N CYS A 163 -8.80 8.61 -0.89
CA CYS A 163 -9.36 7.27 -0.74
C CYS A 163 -8.50 6.49 0.25
N LEU A 164 -9.14 5.91 1.26
CA LEU A 164 -8.48 5.08 2.27
C LEU A 164 -8.89 3.62 2.09
N ALA A 165 -7.94 2.72 2.25
CA ALA A 165 -8.20 1.29 2.35
C ALA A 165 -7.70 0.80 3.71
N PRO A 166 -8.58 0.25 4.56
CA PRO A 166 -8.16 -0.45 5.76
C PRO A 166 -7.17 -1.57 5.43
N LEU A 167 -6.30 -1.90 6.40
CA LEU A 167 -5.45 -3.08 6.28
C LEU A 167 -6.31 -4.32 5.99
N SER A 168 -5.80 -5.22 5.17
CA SER A 168 -6.44 -6.53 5.03
C SER A 168 -6.45 -7.25 6.38
N PRO A 169 -7.47 -8.05 6.71
CA PRO A 169 -7.52 -8.79 7.98
C PRO A 169 -6.24 -9.56 8.31
N GLU A 170 -5.63 -10.22 7.31
CA GLU A 170 -4.37 -10.94 7.49
C GLU A 170 -3.22 -10.02 7.96
N LEU A 171 -3.05 -8.84 7.34
CA LEU A 171 -2.00 -7.89 7.75
C LEU A 171 -2.30 -7.26 9.10
N GLN A 172 -3.57 -6.95 9.38
CA GLN A 172 -3.97 -6.38 10.66
C GLN A 172 -3.67 -7.35 11.80
N ASN A 173 -4.04 -8.63 11.65
CA ASN A 173 -3.74 -9.67 12.63
C ASN A 173 -2.22 -9.80 12.86
N VAL A 174 -1.45 -10.00 11.77
CA VAL A 174 0.01 -10.14 11.83
C VAL A 174 0.67 -8.95 12.53
N LEU A 175 0.24 -7.73 12.22
CA LEU A 175 0.82 -6.52 12.78
C LEU A 175 0.40 -6.30 14.23
N SER A 176 -0.87 -6.54 14.59
CA SER A 176 -1.33 -6.38 15.98
C SER A 176 -0.61 -7.31 16.97
N GLU A 177 -0.15 -8.48 16.51
CA GLU A 177 0.63 -9.42 17.31
C GLU A 177 2.10 -9.00 17.49
N THR A 178 2.51 -7.84 16.97
CA THR A 178 3.88 -7.33 17.12
C THR A 178 4.11 -6.48 18.37
N GLY A 179 3.08 -6.28 19.21
CA GLY A 179 3.18 -5.61 20.50
C GLY A 179 3.64 -4.16 20.35
N GLU A 180 4.68 -3.76 21.09
CA GLU A 180 5.19 -2.37 21.12
C GLU A 180 5.48 -1.78 19.73
N VAL A 181 5.91 -2.62 18.78
CA VAL A 181 6.18 -2.19 17.40
C VAL A 181 4.90 -1.74 16.69
N TRP A 182 3.79 -2.40 16.98
CA TRP A 182 2.47 -2.00 16.48
C TRP A 182 2.03 -0.69 17.12
N ASP A 183 2.18 -0.56 18.43
CA ASP A 183 1.77 0.64 19.18
C ASP A 183 2.51 1.90 18.67
N GLN A 184 3.82 1.79 18.46
CA GLN A 184 4.62 2.87 17.85
C GLN A 184 4.16 3.17 16.41
N ALA A 185 3.83 2.15 15.63
CA ALA A 185 3.41 2.34 14.24
C ALA A 185 2.05 3.04 14.13
N ILE A 186 1.07 2.70 14.98
CA ILE A 186 -0.26 3.36 14.99
C ILE A 186 -0.21 4.76 15.59
N GLU A 187 0.72 5.05 16.51
CA GLU A 187 0.93 6.41 17.00
C GLU A 187 1.40 7.33 15.87
N ARG A 188 2.33 6.85 15.03
CA ARG A 188 2.86 7.61 13.88
C ARG A 188 1.94 7.58 12.65
N GLU A 189 1.11 6.55 12.52
CA GLU A 189 0.17 6.39 11.42
C GLU A 189 -1.20 5.88 11.91
N PRO A 190 -2.04 6.75 12.51
CA PRO A 190 -3.33 6.34 13.09
C PRO A 190 -4.33 5.76 12.07
N ARG A 191 -4.13 6.02 10.77
CA ARG A 191 -4.93 5.43 9.68
C ARG A 191 -4.81 3.90 9.61
N LEU A 192 -3.83 3.29 10.29
CA LEU A 192 -3.72 1.83 10.40
C LEU A 192 -4.83 1.19 11.26
N LEU A 193 -5.53 1.98 12.08
CA LEU A 193 -6.65 1.54 12.93
C LEU A 193 -8.01 1.58 12.24
N LEU A 194 -8.07 1.91 10.94
CA LEU A 194 -9.33 1.92 10.22
C LEU A 194 -9.96 0.52 10.23
N ASP A 195 -11.24 0.45 10.61
CA ASP A 195 -11.99 -0.80 10.59
C ASP A 195 -12.07 -1.36 9.17
N PRO A 196 -11.94 -2.69 8.99
CA PRO A 196 -12.19 -3.33 7.70
C PRO A 196 -13.54 -2.92 7.12
N VAL A 197 -13.55 -2.59 5.84
CA VAL A 197 -14.79 -2.35 5.09
C VAL A 197 -15.60 -3.64 5.09
N ASP A 198 -16.85 -3.59 5.57
CA ASP A 198 -17.75 -4.74 5.53
C ASP A 198 -18.00 -5.22 4.09
N ASP A 199 -18.50 -6.44 3.95
CA ASP A 199 -18.84 -7.10 2.68
C ASP A 199 -19.88 -6.35 1.83
N ARG A 200 -20.52 -5.34 2.41
CA ARG A 200 -21.45 -4.40 1.74
C ARG A 200 -20.77 -3.12 1.25
N GLY A 201 -19.48 -2.92 1.52
CA GLY A 201 -18.75 -1.73 1.07
C GLY A 201 -19.05 -0.47 1.88
N GLY A 202 -18.99 -0.49 3.22
CA GLY A 202 -18.93 0.75 4.01
C GLY A 202 -17.58 1.47 3.86
N THR A 203 -17.41 2.73 3.48
CA THR A 203 -18.24 3.92 3.64
C THR A 203 -18.08 4.81 2.40
N PHE A 204 -18.90 4.61 1.36
CA PHE A 204 -19.22 5.74 0.48
C PHE A 204 -19.95 6.78 1.34
N GLY A 205 -19.36 7.96 1.49
CA GLY A 205 -19.76 9.05 2.39
C GLY A 205 -21.18 8.99 2.94
N ARG A 206 -21.32 8.74 4.26
CA ARG A 206 -22.56 8.97 5.01
C ARG A 206 -23.02 10.45 4.98
N ASN A 207 -22.26 11.35 4.33
CA ASN A 207 -22.57 12.77 4.22
C ASN A 207 -23.23 13.18 2.88
N TYR A 208 -23.46 12.29 1.92
CA TYR A 208 -24.24 12.64 0.73
C TYR A 208 -25.70 12.21 0.88
N ARG A 209 -26.42 12.84 1.82
CA ARG A 209 -27.88 12.94 1.69
C ARG A 209 -28.13 13.79 0.46
N ALA A 210 -28.61 13.16 -0.62
CA ALA A 210 -29.23 13.89 -1.71
C ALA A 210 -30.26 14.84 -1.11
N ARG A 211 -30.01 16.16 -1.19
CA ARG A 211 -31.08 17.15 -1.08
C ARG A 211 -32.07 16.78 -2.18
N LYS A 212 -33.19 16.16 -1.81
CA LYS A 212 -34.37 16.17 -2.67
C LYS A 212 -34.71 17.65 -2.86
N SER A 213 -34.60 18.14 -4.09
CA SER A 213 -35.23 19.41 -4.46
C SER A 213 -36.74 19.18 -4.34
N SER A 214 -37.35 19.79 -3.34
CA SER A 214 -38.79 19.98 -3.27
C SER A 214 -39.20 20.94 -4.38
N ALA A 215 -39.96 20.43 -5.35
CA ALA A 215 -40.95 21.19 -6.09
C ALA A 215 -42.33 20.70 -5.63
#